data_AF-A0AAW1K0F7-F1
#
_entry.id   AF-A0AAW1K0F7-F1
#
_cell.length_a   1.000
_cell.length_b   1.000
_cell.length_c   1.000
_cell.angle_alpha   90.00
_cell.angle_beta   90.00
_cell.angle_gamma   90.00
#
_symmetry.space_group_name_H-M   'P 1'
#
loop_
_entity.id
_entity.type
_entity.pdbx_description
1 polymer ?
#
loop_
_entity_poly.entity_id
_entity_poly.type
_entity_poly.pdbx_seq_one_letter_code
_entity_poly.pdbx_strand_id
1 'polypeptide(L)'
;MFKSLDDIFKTISKFAREHNLSCSEYKTLDCMYQELVPQLYISVINKVKKQVTCSGPNKSSHCSGPAVITLQAKEARMNEGIRYQIDTNRRNYDTLLKKFLLPPAQHVCVSAVTLLQAISDLRAKLVNDQSTLEMGVELFYYILNLLTEEINNYLPGKQLYSQCLQVLGQSHLHGREFEHPRLLNNILEKPELKVYLLPHFVPVNSGTANFILMYSTICEKILEKYDVALALLSKFDVHFWLKTKNPKLAQRSKFINILVQALQTLGFEPHADSASLHTLLRKHLICMLDHQFPEHFGEILMVLLKASNCGMDCGYIAVSVWLDFLNYLSKPIELNMSLPLRDQIRLYAQKQRLLRHNELLETASLLSKHFMQERFQYGLYGLYPKTRNYVEVFMAFNGMIGHALVISTLNMHPGVLGDSLCEIIWPYVRDMFSPCFEHASWSFGRFPL
;
A
#
# COMPACT_ATOMS: atom_id res chain seq x y z
N MET A 1 -23.29 -13.98 28.13
CA MET A 1 -22.06 -14.58 27.58
C MET A 1 -20.85 -13.64 27.72
N PHE A 2 -20.92 -12.36 27.33
CA PHE A 2 -19.77 -11.44 27.50
C PHE A 2 -19.30 -11.28 28.95
N LYS A 3 -20.21 -11.07 29.91
CA LYS A 3 -19.86 -10.96 31.33
C LYS A 3 -19.17 -12.20 31.90
N SER A 4 -19.48 -13.39 31.40
CA SER A 4 -18.84 -14.64 31.86
C SER A 4 -17.46 -14.87 31.24
N LEU A 5 -17.12 -14.17 30.15
CA LEU A 5 -15.78 -14.22 29.53
C LEU A 5 -14.87 -13.08 30.05
N ASP A 6 -15.43 -12.07 30.72
CA ASP A 6 -14.66 -10.91 31.21
C ASP A 6 -13.52 -11.32 32.16
N ASP A 7 -13.78 -12.27 33.06
CA ASP A 7 -12.76 -12.79 33.98
C ASP A 7 -11.65 -13.58 33.25
N ILE A 8 -11.99 -14.23 32.13
CA ILE A 8 -11.03 -14.94 31.28
C ILE A 8 -10.09 -13.93 30.61
N PHE A 9 -10.66 -12.88 30.01
CA PHE A 9 -9.86 -11.83 29.37
C PHE A 9 -8.97 -11.10 30.37
N LYS A 10 -9.50 -10.75 31.56
CA LYS A 10 -8.70 -10.16 32.64
C LYS A 10 -7.56 -11.07 33.09
N THR A 11 -7.80 -12.37 33.20
CA THR A 11 -6.78 -13.36 33.57
C THR A 11 -5.64 -13.36 32.57
N ILE A 12 -5.94 -13.44 31.27
CA ILE A 12 -4.94 -13.46 30.19
C ILE A 12 -4.16 -12.14 30.16
N SER A 13 -4.86 -11.01 30.20
CA SER A 13 -4.23 -9.68 30.17
C SER A 13 -3.35 -9.42 31.39
N LYS A 14 -3.81 -9.81 32.59
CA LYS A 14 -3.00 -9.71 33.81
C LYS A 14 -1.72 -10.52 33.70
N PHE A 15 -1.81 -11.76 33.21
CA PHE A 15 -0.63 -12.61 33.04
C PHE A 15 0.35 -12.06 32.01
N ALA A 16 -0.15 -11.54 30.87
CA ALA A 16 0.70 -10.91 29.86
C ALA A 16 1.46 -9.70 30.43
N ARG A 17 0.79 -8.86 31.22
CA ARG A 17 1.42 -7.72 31.89
C ARG A 17 2.49 -8.15 32.89
N GLU A 18 2.21 -9.15 33.74
CA GLU A 18 3.18 -9.70 34.70
C GLU A 18 4.38 -10.35 34.01
N HIS A 19 4.16 -11.02 32.88
CA HIS A 19 5.21 -11.58 32.06
C HIS A 19 6.10 -10.48 31.46
N ASN A 20 5.51 -9.42 30.91
CA ASN A 20 6.27 -8.30 30.34
C ASN A 20 7.10 -7.56 31.40
N LEU A 21 6.55 -7.36 32.60
CA LEU A 21 7.30 -6.80 33.73
C LEU A 21 8.50 -7.68 34.07
N SER A 22 8.30 -9.00 34.20
CA SER A 22 9.37 -9.96 34.48
C SER A 22 10.43 -9.92 33.36
N CYS A 23 10.03 -9.81 32.09
CA CYS A 23 10.97 -9.71 30.96
C CYS A 23 11.76 -8.39 30.98
N SER A 24 11.15 -7.29 31.41
CA SER A 24 11.85 -6.01 31.58
C SER A 24 12.87 -6.09 32.72
N GLU A 25 12.48 -6.65 33.86
CA GLU A 25 13.39 -6.86 35.01
C GLU A 25 14.59 -7.71 34.61
N TYR A 26 14.36 -8.77 33.84
CA TYR A 26 15.41 -9.63 33.31
C TYR A 26 16.41 -8.84 32.44
N LYS A 27 15.90 -8.03 31.49
CA LYS A 27 16.73 -7.16 30.65
C LYS A 27 17.53 -6.16 31.48
N THR A 28 16.92 -5.55 32.49
CA THR A 28 17.60 -4.62 33.41
C THR A 28 18.75 -5.31 34.14
N LEU A 29 18.55 -6.53 34.63
CA LEU A 29 19.61 -7.29 35.31
C LEU A 29 20.80 -7.57 34.37
N ASP A 30 20.55 -7.87 33.10
CA ASP A 30 21.62 -8.07 32.11
C ASP A 30 22.35 -6.77 31.74
N CYS A 31 21.63 -5.66 31.54
CA CYS A 31 22.25 -4.36 31.31
C CYS A 31 23.14 -3.95 32.50
N MET A 32 22.63 -4.09 33.72
CA MET A 32 23.42 -3.80 34.94
C MET A 32 24.67 -4.68 35.03
N TYR A 33 24.58 -5.96 34.66
CA TYR A 33 25.76 -6.82 34.64
C TYR A 33 26.80 -6.36 33.63
N GLN A 34 26.37 -6.00 32.41
CA GLN A 34 27.25 -5.45 31.37
C GLN A 34 27.96 -4.17 31.83
N GLU A 35 27.28 -3.31 32.62
CA GLU A 35 27.87 -2.08 33.18
C GLU A 35 28.86 -2.35 34.33
N LEU A 36 28.61 -3.39 35.13
CA LEU A 36 29.43 -3.72 36.30
C LEU A 36 30.72 -4.47 35.93
N VAL A 37 30.69 -5.38 34.95
CA VAL A 37 31.85 -6.22 34.60
C VAL A 37 33.12 -5.41 34.29
N PRO A 38 33.08 -4.31 33.50
CA PRO A 38 34.26 -3.50 33.22
C PRO A 38 34.88 -2.85 34.46
N GLN A 39 34.10 -2.69 35.54
CA GLN A 39 34.52 -2.04 36.78
C GLN A 39 35.10 -3.03 37.81
N LEU A 40 35.07 -4.34 37.50
CA LEU A 40 35.48 -5.39 38.44
C LEU A 40 36.96 -5.30 38.83
N TYR A 41 37.82 -4.87 37.92
CA TYR A 41 39.25 -4.71 38.18
C TYR A 41 39.67 -3.26 38.03
N ILE A 42 40.37 -2.74 39.03
CA ILE A 42 40.96 -1.40 39.02
C ILE A 42 42.49 -1.50 38.95
N SER A 43 43.11 -0.57 38.22
CA SER A 43 44.57 -0.46 38.16
C SER A 43 45.08 0.26 39.40
N VAL A 44 45.82 -0.45 40.26
CA VAL A 44 46.46 0.11 41.46
C VAL A 44 47.98 0.12 41.26
N ILE A 45 48.65 1.19 41.65
CA ILE A 45 50.12 1.25 41.63
C ILE A 45 50.64 0.61 42.91
N ASN A 46 51.31 -0.53 42.77
CA ASN A 46 52.01 -1.17 43.87
C ASN A 46 53.48 -0.77 43.86
N LYS A 47 54.03 -0.43 45.03
CA LYS A 47 55.42 0.02 45.20
C LYS A 47 56.14 -0.90 46.16
N VAL A 48 57.07 -1.68 45.64
CA VAL A 48 57.93 -2.55 46.44
C VAL A 48 59.29 -1.89 46.58
N LYS A 49 59.72 -1.64 47.82
CA LYS A 49 61.05 -1.10 48.13
C LYS A 49 61.97 -2.24 48.52
N LYS A 50 63.08 -2.40 47.79
CA LYS A 50 64.13 -3.38 48.13
C LYS A 50 65.40 -2.63 48.49
N GLN A 51 65.91 -2.93 49.68
CA GLN A 51 67.18 -2.40 50.14
C GLN A 51 68.30 -3.31 49.65
N VAL A 52 69.29 -2.72 48.99
CA VAL A 52 70.50 -3.43 48.54
C VAL A 52 71.65 -2.99 49.43
N THR A 53 72.14 -3.92 50.25
CA THR A 53 73.23 -3.68 51.20
C THR A 53 74.58 -3.74 50.50
N CYS A 54 75.48 -2.81 50.85
CA CYS A 54 76.88 -2.81 50.41
C CYS A 54 77.56 -4.12 50.86
N SER A 55 77.71 -5.09 49.96
CA SER A 55 78.27 -6.43 50.24
C SER A 55 79.57 -6.69 49.46
N GLY A 56 80.44 -5.69 49.41
CA GLY A 56 81.75 -5.77 48.75
C GLY A 56 82.90 -6.07 49.73
N PRO A 57 83.99 -6.72 49.28
CA PRO A 57 85.15 -7.03 50.12
C PRO A 57 85.91 -5.79 50.60
N ASN A 58 85.76 -4.64 49.93
CA ASN A 58 86.35 -3.37 50.36
C ASN A 58 85.39 -2.60 51.29
N LYS A 59 85.35 -2.98 52.56
CA LYS A 59 84.68 -2.22 53.63
C LYS A 59 85.49 -0.98 54.06
N SER A 60 85.92 -0.17 53.10
CA SER A 60 86.68 1.05 53.35
C SER A 60 86.04 2.27 52.69
N SER A 61 85.35 3.02 53.56
CA SER A 61 85.29 4.48 53.69
C SER A 61 84.48 5.40 52.76
N HIS A 62 83.65 4.94 51.81
CA HIS A 62 82.71 5.85 51.10
C HIS A 62 81.30 5.28 50.77
N CYS A 63 80.77 4.28 51.50
CA CYS A 63 79.37 3.85 51.32
C CYS A 63 78.43 4.75 52.14
N SER A 64 77.57 5.55 51.47
CA SER A 64 76.59 6.45 52.10
C SER A 64 75.34 5.76 52.67
N GLY A 65 75.32 4.42 52.73
CA GLY A 65 74.21 3.59 53.17
C GLY A 65 73.64 2.66 52.09
N PRO A 66 72.69 1.77 52.43
CA PRO A 66 72.07 0.86 51.47
C PRO A 66 71.27 1.62 50.40
N ALA A 67 71.40 1.19 49.14
CA ALA A 67 70.61 1.75 48.05
C ALA A 67 69.16 1.24 48.15
N VAL A 68 68.18 2.14 48.05
CA VAL A 68 66.75 1.80 48.06
C VAL A 68 66.23 1.77 46.63
N ILE A 69 66.06 0.57 46.08
CA ILE A 69 65.43 0.40 44.76
C ILE A 69 63.92 0.33 44.97
N THR A 70 63.17 1.26 44.36
CA THR A 70 61.70 1.24 44.37
C THR A 70 61.20 0.68 43.04
N LEU A 71 60.68 -0.53 43.07
CA LEU A 71 59.96 -1.12 41.94
C LEU A 71 58.50 -0.66 42.00
N GLN A 72 58.02 -0.04 40.93
CA GLN A 72 56.62 0.34 40.79
C GLN A 72 55.99 -0.49 39.66
N ALA A 73 54.90 -1.17 39.95
CA ALA A 73 54.15 -1.94 38.97
C ALA A 73 52.67 -1.57 39.07
N LYS A 74 51.98 -1.55 37.92
CA LYS A 74 50.52 -1.48 37.89
C LYS A 74 49.99 -2.90 38.08
N GLU A 75 49.26 -3.12 39.16
CA GLU A 75 48.54 -4.38 39.42
C GLU A 75 47.05 -4.18 39.17
N ALA A 76 46.40 -5.20 38.61
CA ALA A 76 44.95 -5.26 38.57
C ALA A 76 44.46 -5.78 39.92
N ARG A 77 43.72 -4.96 40.66
CA ARG A 77 43.10 -5.34 41.93
C ARG A 77 41.60 -5.47 41.73
N MET A 78 41.02 -6.55 42.26
CA MET A 78 39.58 -6.75 42.23
C MET A 78 38.89 -5.72 43.15
N ASN A 79 37.82 -5.12 42.67
CA ASN A 79 36.95 -4.26 43.45
C ASN A 79 35.86 -5.12 44.11
N GLU A 80 36.04 -5.43 45.40
CA GLU A 80 35.13 -6.28 46.18
C GLU A 80 33.69 -5.74 46.22
N GLY A 81 33.51 -4.41 46.20
CA GLY A 81 32.18 -3.79 46.15
C GLY A 81 31.46 -4.11 44.84
N ILE A 82 32.16 -4.01 43.70
CA ILE A 82 31.62 -4.37 42.39
C ILE A 82 31.40 -5.88 42.30
N ARG A 83 32.32 -6.69 42.86
CA ARG A 83 32.16 -8.14 42.93
C ARG A 83 30.86 -8.53 43.64
N TYR A 84 30.58 -7.93 44.80
CA TYR A 84 29.34 -8.18 45.55
C TYR A 84 28.09 -7.76 44.78
N GLN A 85 28.13 -6.63 44.06
CA GLN A 85 27.01 -6.18 43.21
C GLN A 85 26.76 -7.15 42.05
N ILE A 86 27.83 -7.65 41.42
CA ILE A 86 27.74 -8.69 40.38
C ILE A 86 27.12 -9.96 40.94
N ASP A 87 27.60 -10.45 42.08
CA ASP A 87 27.08 -11.68 42.70
C ASP A 87 25.61 -11.55 43.12
N THR A 88 25.19 -10.36 43.55
CA THR A 88 23.77 -10.07 43.86
C THR A 88 22.92 -10.01 42.59
N ASN A 89 23.41 -9.34 41.56
CA ASN A 89 22.74 -9.26 40.26
C ASN A 89 22.52 -10.66 39.66
N ARG A 90 23.56 -11.52 39.66
CA ARG A 90 23.47 -12.87 39.11
C ARG A 90 22.55 -13.79 39.94
N ARG A 91 22.53 -13.66 41.28
CA ARG A 91 21.54 -14.37 42.12
C ARG A 91 20.10 -13.97 41.79
N ASN A 92 19.84 -12.68 41.60
CA ASN A 92 18.51 -12.19 41.21
C ASN A 92 18.12 -12.69 39.82
N TYR A 93 19.07 -12.67 38.87
CA TYR A 93 18.90 -13.21 37.53
C TYR A 93 18.53 -14.70 37.56
N ASP A 94 19.27 -15.53 38.31
CA ASP A 94 19.00 -16.96 38.42
C ASP A 94 17.63 -17.25 39.05
N THR A 95 17.21 -16.43 40.01
CA THR A 95 15.90 -16.53 40.64
C THR A 95 14.78 -16.26 39.64
N LEU A 96 14.94 -15.22 38.82
CA LEU A 96 13.98 -14.85 37.78
C LEU A 96 13.95 -15.88 36.64
N LEU A 97 15.11 -16.39 36.23
CA LEU A 97 15.22 -17.44 35.22
C LEU A 97 14.50 -18.72 35.65
N LYS A 98 14.67 -19.15 36.92
CA LYS A 98 13.93 -20.30 37.47
C LYS A 98 12.42 -20.11 37.38
N LYS A 99 11.91 -18.88 37.61
CA LYS A 99 10.48 -18.57 37.47
C LYS A 99 9.99 -18.72 36.02
N PHE A 100 10.80 -18.31 35.03
CA PHE A 100 10.45 -18.46 33.61
C PHE A 100 10.42 -19.90 33.11
N LEU A 101 11.20 -20.79 33.74
CA LEU A 101 11.24 -22.21 33.39
C LEU A 101 10.05 -23.00 33.97
N LEU A 102 9.26 -22.40 34.85
CA LEU A 102 8.05 -23.03 35.36
C LEU A 102 6.94 -23.05 34.29
N PRO A 103 6.09 -24.08 34.27
CA PRO A 103 4.93 -24.10 33.40
C PRO A 103 4.01 -22.90 33.68
N PRO A 104 3.27 -22.40 32.66
CA PRO A 104 2.27 -21.36 32.87
C PRO A 104 1.25 -21.77 33.93
N ALA A 105 0.76 -20.79 34.68
CA ALA A 105 -0.19 -21.05 35.75
C ALA A 105 -1.47 -21.70 35.20
N GLN A 106 -1.95 -22.77 35.86
CA GLN A 106 -3.05 -23.60 35.35
C GLN A 106 -4.32 -22.81 35.03
N HIS A 107 -4.65 -21.79 35.82
CA HIS A 107 -5.81 -20.92 35.60
C HIS A 107 -5.74 -20.11 34.30
N VAL A 108 -4.53 -19.80 33.81
CA VAL A 108 -4.32 -19.16 32.49
C VAL A 108 -4.59 -20.15 31.37
N CYS A 109 -4.10 -21.39 31.52
CA CYS A 109 -4.37 -22.47 30.56
C CYS A 109 -5.87 -22.78 30.48
N VAL A 110 -6.55 -22.91 31.63
CA VAL A 110 -8.00 -23.13 31.69
C VAL A 110 -8.76 -21.97 31.05
N SER A 111 -8.36 -20.73 31.34
CA SER A 111 -8.92 -19.52 30.70
C SER A 111 -8.80 -19.58 29.17
N ALA A 112 -7.62 -19.91 28.64
CA ALA A 112 -7.37 -20.01 27.21
C ALA A 112 -8.24 -21.09 26.54
N VAL A 113 -8.28 -22.29 27.13
CA VAL A 113 -9.11 -23.40 26.62
C VAL A 113 -10.59 -23.07 26.68
N THR A 114 -11.04 -22.43 27.76
CA THR A 114 -12.45 -22.04 27.95
C THR A 114 -12.88 -21.01 26.90
N LEU A 115 -12.01 -20.04 26.58
CA LEU A 115 -12.26 -19.08 25.50
C LEU A 115 -12.40 -19.77 24.14
N LEU A 116 -11.46 -20.67 23.81
CA LEU A 116 -11.50 -21.43 22.55
C LEU A 116 -12.76 -22.29 22.44
N GLN A 117 -13.15 -22.96 23.53
CA GLN A 117 -14.38 -23.76 23.58
C GLN A 117 -15.62 -22.87 23.40
N ALA A 118 -15.70 -21.74 24.08
CA ALA A 118 -16.83 -20.81 23.97
C ALA A 118 -17.01 -20.29 22.54
N ILE A 119 -15.91 -19.97 21.84
CA ILE A 119 -15.94 -19.55 20.43
C ILE A 119 -16.34 -20.71 19.51
N SER A 120 -15.84 -21.92 19.78
CA SER A 120 -16.23 -23.12 19.03
C SER A 120 -17.73 -23.40 19.15
N ASP A 121 -18.27 -23.32 20.37
CA ASP A 121 -19.69 -23.51 20.66
C ASP A 121 -20.54 -22.42 20.00
N LEU A 122 -20.08 -21.16 20.02
CA LEU A 122 -20.75 -20.04 19.36
C LEU A 122 -20.81 -20.25 17.84
N ARG A 123 -19.71 -20.69 17.23
CA ARG A 123 -19.66 -21.04 15.81
C ARG A 123 -20.61 -22.19 15.47
N ALA A 124 -20.67 -23.22 16.30
CA ALA A 124 -21.58 -24.35 16.08
C ALA A 124 -23.05 -23.91 16.19
N LYS A 125 -23.37 -23.02 17.14
CA LYS A 125 -24.72 -22.47 17.32
C LYS A 125 -25.17 -21.62 16.14
N LEU A 126 -24.27 -20.86 15.52
CA LEU A 126 -24.60 -20.00 14.37
C LEU A 126 -25.24 -20.77 13.20
N VAL A 127 -24.94 -22.06 13.05
CA VAL A 127 -25.53 -22.93 12.02
C VAL A 127 -27.05 -23.06 12.20
N ASN A 128 -27.50 -23.15 13.45
CA ASN A 128 -28.91 -23.40 13.79
C ASN A 128 -29.65 -22.13 14.23
N ASP A 129 -28.92 -21.11 14.69
CA ASP A 129 -29.47 -19.90 15.27
C ASP A 129 -28.73 -18.66 14.77
N GLN A 130 -29.32 -17.94 13.81
CA GLN A 130 -28.75 -16.70 13.29
C GLN A 130 -28.76 -15.55 14.31
N SER A 131 -29.50 -15.65 15.42
CA SER A 131 -29.50 -14.61 16.45
C SER A 131 -28.15 -14.49 17.17
N THR A 132 -27.28 -15.52 17.08
CA THR A 132 -25.93 -15.46 17.65
C THR A 132 -24.92 -14.73 16.76
N LEU A 133 -25.33 -14.31 15.56
CA LEU A 133 -24.45 -13.63 14.60
C LEU A 133 -23.85 -12.35 15.18
N GLU A 134 -24.72 -11.45 15.66
CA GLU A 134 -24.32 -10.16 16.25
C GLU A 134 -23.42 -10.37 17.48
N MET A 135 -23.72 -11.40 18.28
CA MET A 135 -22.90 -11.75 19.44
C MET A 135 -21.47 -12.12 19.05
N GLY A 136 -21.28 -12.89 17.97
CA GLY A 136 -19.94 -13.23 17.50
C GLY A 136 -19.21 -12.07 16.82
N VAL A 137 -19.93 -11.18 16.15
CA VAL A 137 -19.37 -9.92 15.61
C VAL A 137 -18.86 -9.02 16.73
N GLU A 138 -19.68 -8.79 17.76
CA GLU A 138 -19.26 -7.99 18.92
C GLU A 138 -18.10 -8.65 19.67
N LEU A 139 -18.06 -9.98 19.74
CA LEU A 139 -16.95 -10.69 20.37
C LEU A 139 -15.66 -10.55 19.57
N PHE A 140 -15.76 -10.57 18.24
CA PHE A 140 -14.61 -10.32 17.37
C PHE A 140 -14.03 -8.92 17.64
N TYR A 141 -14.85 -7.87 17.62
CA TYR A 141 -14.37 -6.51 17.87
C TYR A 141 -13.90 -6.28 19.31
N TYR A 142 -14.52 -6.96 20.28
CA TYR A 142 -14.07 -6.91 21.67
C TYR A 142 -12.65 -7.52 21.81
N ILE A 143 -12.41 -8.71 21.27
CA ILE A 143 -11.08 -9.35 21.28
C ILE A 143 -10.07 -8.50 20.49
N LEU A 144 -10.48 -7.91 19.38
CA LEU A 144 -9.63 -7.02 18.59
C LEU A 144 -9.15 -5.81 19.41
N ASN A 145 -10.03 -5.22 20.22
CA ASN A 145 -9.67 -4.12 21.11
C ASN A 145 -8.78 -4.55 22.30
N LEU A 146 -8.72 -5.84 22.61
CA LEU A 146 -7.80 -6.38 23.63
C LEU A 146 -6.38 -6.60 23.10
N LEU A 147 -6.12 -6.48 21.80
CA LEU A 147 -4.77 -6.57 21.22
C LEU A 147 -3.94 -5.31 21.50
N THR A 148 -3.58 -5.13 22.77
CA THR A 148 -2.68 -4.07 23.22
C THR A 148 -1.22 -4.43 22.94
N GLU A 149 -0.31 -3.46 23.10
CA GLU A 149 1.13 -3.71 23.04
C GLU A 149 1.55 -4.79 24.07
N GLU A 150 0.95 -4.78 25.25
CA GLU A 150 1.21 -5.79 26.30
C GLU A 150 0.89 -7.21 25.82
N ILE A 151 -0.28 -7.41 25.21
CA ILE A 151 -0.65 -8.72 24.64
C ILE A 151 0.24 -9.09 23.47
N ASN A 152 0.57 -8.12 22.61
CA ASN A 152 1.42 -8.37 21.44
C ASN A 152 2.85 -8.80 21.81
N ASN A 153 3.37 -8.30 22.93
CA ASN A 153 4.68 -8.70 23.47
C ASN A 153 4.66 -10.07 24.16
N TYR A 154 3.49 -10.55 24.59
CA TYR A 154 3.30 -11.90 25.10
C TYR A 154 2.80 -12.85 24.00
N LEU A 155 3.75 -13.51 23.32
CA LEU A 155 3.47 -14.33 22.12
C LEU A 155 2.33 -15.36 22.26
N PRO A 156 2.21 -16.14 23.37
CA PRO A 156 1.09 -17.07 23.53
C PRO A 156 -0.28 -16.38 23.58
N GLY A 157 -0.37 -15.22 24.25
CA GLY A 157 -1.60 -14.41 24.29
C GLY A 157 -1.96 -13.85 22.92
N LYS A 158 -0.96 -13.32 22.19
CA LYS A 158 -1.13 -12.87 20.80
C LYS A 158 -1.64 -14.00 19.90
N GLN A 159 -1.04 -15.19 19.98
CA GLN A 159 -1.45 -16.36 19.18
C GLN A 159 -2.88 -16.80 19.50
N LEU A 160 -3.23 -16.87 20.80
CA LEU A 160 -4.58 -17.19 21.25
C LEU A 160 -5.61 -16.24 20.65
N TYR A 161 -5.43 -14.93 20.81
CA TYR A 161 -6.38 -13.94 20.28
C TYR A 161 -6.39 -13.92 18.75
N SER A 162 -5.25 -14.13 18.09
CA SER A 162 -5.19 -14.24 16.62
C SER A 162 -6.02 -15.42 16.12
N GLN A 163 -5.93 -16.58 16.77
CA GLN A 163 -6.74 -17.76 16.44
C GLN A 163 -8.24 -17.51 16.69
N CYS A 164 -8.57 -16.88 17.83
CA CYS A 164 -9.95 -16.51 18.14
C CYS A 164 -10.55 -15.58 17.07
N LEU A 165 -9.80 -14.54 16.69
CA LEU A 165 -10.20 -13.60 15.63
C LEU A 165 -10.35 -14.30 14.28
N GLN A 166 -9.44 -15.20 13.92
CA GLN A 166 -9.55 -15.97 12.68
C GLN A 166 -10.84 -16.80 12.64
N VAL A 167 -11.16 -17.52 13.72
CA VAL A 167 -12.35 -18.38 13.78
C VAL A 167 -13.63 -17.53 13.74
N LEU A 168 -13.70 -16.47 14.55
CA LEU A 168 -14.86 -15.57 14.59
C LEU A 168 -15.02 -14.83 13.27
N GLY A 169 -13.94 -14.29 12.70
CA GLY A 169 -13.94 -13.58 11.44
C GLY A 169 -14.39 -14.46 10.27
N GLN A 170 -13.94 -15.71 10.20
CA GLN A 170 -14.38 -16.65 9.17
C GLN A 170 -15.85 -17.05 9.30
N SER A 171 -16.36 -17.20 10.52
CA SER A 171 -17.72 -17.71 10.75
C SER A 171 -18.79 -16.61 10.80
N HIS A 172 -18.48 -15.44 11.37
CA HIS A 172 -19.44 -14.39 11.66
C HIS A 172 -19.29 -13.15 10.76
N LEU A 173 -18.09 -12.82 10.27
CA LEU A 173 -17.86 -11.60 9.47
C LEU A 173 -17.71 -11.88 7.96
N HIS A 174 -17.05 -12.96 7.58
CA HIS A 174 -16.70 -13.23 6.18
C HIS A 174 -17.95 -13.28 5.28
N GLY A 175 -17.95 -12.40 4.27
CA GLY A 175 -19.03 -12.29 3.29
C GLY A 175 -20.31 -11.63 3.81
N ARG A 176 -20.29 -10.98 4.98
CA ARG A 176 -21.41 -10.19 5.49
C ARG A 176 -21.31 -8.75 5.01
N GLU A 177 -22.23 -8.37 4.11
CA GLU A 177 -22.24 -7.03 3.52
C GLU A 177 -22.32 -5.89 4.55
N PHE A 178 -23.14 -6.04 5.59
CA PHE A 178 -23.37 -4.98 6.58
C PHE A 178 -22.15 -4.67 7.45
N GLU A 179 -21.19 -5.60 7.56
CA GLU A 179 -19.95 -5.40 8.34
C GLU A 179 -18.81 -4.77 7.52
N HIS A 180 -18.86 -4.80 6.19
CA HIS A 180 -17.75 -4.29 5.37
C HIS A 180 -17.42 -2.80 5.62
N PRO A 181 -18.40 -1.89 5.80
CA PRO A 181 -18.08 -0.50 6.17
C PRO A 181 -17.39 -0.39 7.53
N ARG A 182 -17.83 -1.16 8.53
CA ARG A 182 -17.20 -1.17 9.87
C ARG A 182 -15.79 -1.73 9.80
N LEU A 183 -15.57 -2.81 9.06
CA LEU A 183 -14.24 -3.36 8.79
C LEU A 183 -13.32 -2.33 8.12
N LEU A 184 -13.81 -1.67 7.07
CA LEU A 184 -13.05 -0.64 6.35
C LEU A 184 -12.64 0.49 7.30
N ASN A 185 -13.57 1.06 8.05
CA ASN A 185 -13.30 2.16 8.97
C ASN A 185 -12.27 1.76 10.04
N ASN A 186 -12.38 0.56 10.62
CA ASN A 186 -11.40 0.08 11.59
C ASN A 186 -10.00 -0.12 10.97
N ILE A 187 -9.90 -0.56 9.70
CA ILE A 187 -8.59 -0.69 9.02
C ILE A 187 -7.97 0.69 8.78
N LEU A 188 -8.78 1.68 8.38
CA LEU A 188 -8.31 3.04 8.11
C LEU A 188 -7.90 3.77 9.41
N GLU A 189 -8.68 3.60 10.48
CA GLU A 189 -8.40 4.22 11.80
C GLU A 189 -7.23 3.56 12.53
N LYS A 190 -7.12 2.23 12.45
CA LYS A 190 -6.09 1.42 13.15
C LYS A 190 -5.34 0.49 12.20
N PRO A 191 -4.45 1.03 11.34
CA PRO A 191 -3.72 0.23 10.33
C PRO A 191 -2.87 -0.91 10.89
N GLU A 192 -2.45 -0.83 12.15
CA GLU A 192 -1.74 -1.91 12.86
C GLU A 192 -2.58 -3.18 13.00
N LEU A 193 -3.92 -3.05 12.98
CA LEU A 193 -4.86 -4.17 13.05
C LEU A 193 -5.20 -4.76 11.68
N LYS A 194 -4.65 -4.20 10.58
CA LYS A 194 -4.97 -4.62 9.20
C LYS A 194 -4.78 -6.12 8.99
N VAL A 195 -3.80 -6.74 9.64
CA VAL A 195 -3.50 -8.17 9.50
C VAL A 195 -4.65 -9.07 9.96
N TYR A 196 -5.45 -8.61 10.93
CA TYR A 196 -6.58 -9.37 11.47
C TYR A 196 -7.90 -9.06 10.74
N LEU A 197 -8.05 -7.83 10.23
CA LEU A 197 -9.28 -7.36 9.61
C LEU A 197 -9.36 -7.66 8.11
N LEU A 198 -8.25 -7.46 7.39
CA LEU A 198 -8.20 -7.55 5.93
C LEU A 198 -8.61 -8.93 5.35
N PRO A 199 -8.32 -10.08 6.00
CA PRO A 199 -8.80 -11.38 5.52
C PRO A 199 -10.32 -11.52 5.46
N HIS A 200 -11.05 -10.71 6.23
CA HIS A 200 -12.51 -10.75 6.32
C HIS A 200 -13.18 -9.64 5.50
N PHE A 201 -12.39 -8.71 4.95
CA PHE A 201 -12.87 -7.65 4.06
C PHE A 201 -13.02 -8.18 2.62
N VAL A 202 -14.25 -8.48 2.21
CA VAL A 202 -14.59 -9.11 0.92
C VAL A 202 -15.59 -8.23 0.16
N PRO A 203 -15.16 -7.08 -0.38
CA PRO A 203 -16.06 -6.06 -0.91
C PRO A 203 -16.93 -6.56 -2.07
N VAL A 204 -16.47 -7.57 -2.82
CA VAL A 204 -17.20 -8.21 -3.93
C VAL A 204 -18.55 -8.83 -3.51
N ASN A 205 -18.69 -9.21 -2.24
CA ASN A 205 -19.97 -9.74 -1.72
C ASN A 205 -20.99 -8.64 -1.42
N SER A 206 -20.58 -7.38 -1.43
CA SER A 206 -21.48 -6.23 -1.19
C SER A 206 -22.33 -5.92 -2.42
N GLY A 207 -23.44 -5.24 -2.20
CA GLY A 207 -24.19 -4.55 -3.24
C GLY A 207 -23.38 -3.41 -3.86
N THR A 208 -23.74 -3.05 -5.09
CA THR A 208 -23.04 -2.03 -5.88
C THR A 208 -22.90 -0.68 -5.16
N ALA A 209 -23.92 -0.25 -4.41
CA ALA A 209 -23.86 1.01 -3.69
C ALA A 209 -22.73 1.02 -2.63
N ASN A 210 -22.65 -0.04 -1.83
CA ASN A 210 -21.61 -0.21 -0.82
C ASN A 210 -20.23 -0.43 -1.44
N PHE A 211 -20.14 -1.19 -2.53
CA PHE A 211 -18.89 -1.37 -3.28
C PHE A 211 -18.30 -0.02 -3.71
N ILE A 212 -19.12 0.83 -4.35
CA ILE A 212 -18.68 2.15 -4.82
C ILE A 212 -18.36 3.08 -3.64
N LEU A 213 -19.17 3.07 -2.58
CA LEU A 213 -18.94 3.90 -1.40
C LEU A 213 -17.60 3.55 -0.73
N MET A 214 -17.36 2.27 -0.46
CA MET A 214 -16.11 1.82 0.16
C MET A 214 -14.89 2.14 -0.70
N TYR A 215 -15.00 1.96 -2.02
CA TYR A 215 -13.93 2.34 -2.95
C TYR A 215 -13.63 3.85 -2.88
N SER A 216 -14.67 4.69 -2.89
CA SER A 216 -14.55 6.15 -2.74
C SER A 216 -13.86 6.52 -1.43
N THR A 217 -14.29 5.94 -0.31
CA THR A 217 -13.72 6.22 1.02
C THR A 217 -12.22 5.88 1.08
N ILE A 218 -11.78 4.81 0.41
CA ILE A 218 -10.35 4.48 0.33
C ILE A 218 -9.60 5.51 -0.53
N CYS A 219 -10.19 5.90 -1.67
CA CYS A 219 -9.59 6.89 -2.57
C CYS A 219 -9.47 8.28 -1.94
N GLU A 220 -10.41 8.69 -1.09
CA GLU A 220 -10.36 9.97 -0.36
C GLU A 220 -9.14 10.06 0.58
N LYS A 221 -8.67 8.93 1.11
CA LYS A 221 -7.52 8.85 2.02
C LYS A 221 -6.26 8.29 1.37
N ILE A 222 -6.20 8.27 0.03
CA ILE A 222 -5.18 7.53 -0.72
C ILE A 222 -3.75 8.02 -0.45
N LEU A 223 -3.59 9.32 -0.14
CA LEU A 223 -2.30 9.95 0.13
C LEU A 223 -1.78 9.73 1.56
N GLU A 224 -2.64 9.30 2.50
CA GLU A 224 -2.25 9.14 3.90
C GLU A 224 -1.32 7.93 4.08
N LYS A 225 -1.70 6.77 3.51
CA LYS A 225 -0.98 5.50 3.63
C LYS A 225 -1.18 4.62 2.39
N TYR A 226 -0.24 4.70 1.44
CA TYR A 226 -0.31 3.96 0.18
C TYR A 226 -0.37 2.44 0.36
N ASP A 227 0.32 1.89 1.35
CA ASP A 227 0.35 0.45 1.64
C ASP A 227 -1.03 -0.08 2.10
N VAL A 228 -1.72 0.71 2.92
CA VAL A 228 -3.07 0.39 3.40
C VAL A 228 -4.08 0.49 2.26
N ALA A 229 -4.02 1.59 1.48
CA ALA A 229 -4.89 1.79 0.33
C ALA A 229 -4.71 0.67 -0.72
N LEU A 230 -3.46 0.29 -1.03
CA LEU A 230 -3.16 -0.81 -1.93
C LEU A 230 -3.72 -2.14 -1.40
N ALA A 231 -3.48 -2.45 -0.12
CA ALA A 231 -3.98 -3.68 0.49
C ALA A 231 -5.51 -3.78 0.43
N LEU A 232 -6.23 -2.68 0.69
CA LEU A 232 -7.68 -2.62 0.61
C LEU A 232 -8.20 -2.70 -0.83
N LEU A 233 -7.66 -1.87 -1.74
CA LEU A 233 -8.10 -1.82 -3.14
C LEU A 233 -7.80 -3.11 -3.88
N SER A 234 -6.76 -3.85 -3.49
CA SER A 234 -6.46 -5.18 -4.05
C SER A 234 -7.56 -6.22 -3.77
N LYS A 235 -8.45 -5.97 -2.80
CA LYS A 235 -9.60 -6.83 -2.51
C LYS A 235 -10.79 -6.58 -3.45
N PHE A 236 -10.78 -5.51 -4.24
CA PHE A 236 -11.85 -5.18 -5.18
C PHE A 236 -11.59 -5.88 -6.51
N ASP A 237 -12.23 -7.02 -6.73
CA ASP A 237 -12.27 -7.65 -8.05
C ASP A 237 -13.30 -6.93 -8.94
N VAL A 238 -12.84 -5.88 -9.62
CA VAL A 238 -13.68 -5.04 -10.50
C VAL A 238 -14.26 -5.85 -11.66
N HIS A 239 -13.49 -6.77 -12.24
CA HIS A 239 -13.94 -7.59 -13.37
C HIS A 239 -15.07 -8.53 -12.95
N PHE A 240 -14.89 -9.23 -11.83
CA PHE A 240 -15.93 -10.11 -11.30
C PHE A 240 -17.17 -9.31 -10.88
N TRP A 241 -17.00 -8.16 -10.24
CA TRP A 241 -18.12 -7.28 -9.86
C TRP A 241 -18.94 -6.83 -11.07
N LEU A 242 -18.28 -6.39 -12.15
CA LEU A 242 -18.94 -5.97 -13.39
C LEU A 242 -19.75 -7.10 -14.03
N LYS A 243 -19.19 -8.32 -14.06
CA LYS A 243 -19.86 -9.49 -14.63
C LYS A 243 -21.02 -10.02 -13.79
N THR A 244 -20.85 -10.07 -12.47
CA THR A 244 -21.83 -10.74 -11.59
C THR A 244 -22.92 -9.83 -11.06
N LYS A 245 -22.58 -8.57 -10.74
CA LYS A 245 -23.54 -7.60 -10.19
C LYS A 245 -24.20 -6.75 -11.28
N ASN A 246 -23.64 -6.75 -12.49
CA ASN A 246 -24.11 -6.01 -13.66
C ASN A 246 -24.61 -4.59 -13.29
N PRO A 247 -23.73 -3.72 -12.75
CA PRO A 247 -24.12 -2.41 -12.24
C PRO A 247 -24.77 -1.54 -13.34
N LYS A 248 -25.67 -0.63 -12.95
CA LYS A 248 -26.33 0.29 -13.90
C LYS A 248 -25.33 1.29 -14.48
N LEU A 249 -25.63 1.84 -15.66
CA LEU A 249 -24.82 2.87 -16.32
C LEU A 249 -24.38 4.00 -15.38
N ALA A 250 -25.31 4.64 -14.69
CA ALA A 250 -24.99 5.74 -13.75
C ALA A 250 -24.02 5.33 -12.62
N GLN A 251 -24.06 4.07 -12.18
CA GLN A 251 -23.15 3.55 -11.15
C GLN A 251 -21.76 3.31 -11.72
N ARG A 252 -21.67 2.80 -12.96
CA ARG A 252 -20.40 2.65 -13.69
C ARG A 252 -19.75 4.01 -13.96
N SER A 253 -20.53 4.98 -14.43
CA SER A 253 -20.12 6.37 -14.61
C SER A 253 -19.56 6.98 -13.32
N LYS A 254 -20.27 6.81 -12.19
CA LYS A 254 -19.77 7.26 -10.88
C LYS A 254 -18.43 6.61 -10.52
N PHE A 255 -18.29 5.30 -10.76
CA PHE A 255 -17.07 4.56 -10.47
C PHE A 255 -15.88 5.00 -11.35
N ILE A 256 -16.11 5.26 -12.64
CA ILE A 256 -15.10 5.81 -13.56
C ILE A 256 -14.57 7.15 -13.05
N ASN A 257 -15.46 8.04 -12.60
CA ASN A 257 -15.05 9.33 -12.04
C ASN A 257 -14.20 9.18 -10.78
N ILE A 258 -14.57 8.28 -9.86
CA ILE A 258 -13.77 7.98 -8.66
C ILE A 258 -12.38 7.45 -9.03
N LEU A 259 -12.31 6.52 -10.00
CA LEU A 259 -11.04 5.95 -10.47
C LEU A 259 -10.10 7.01 -11.04
N VAL A 260 -10.62 7.84 -11.96
CA VAL A 260 -9.80 8.87 -12.61
C VAL A 260 -9.39 9.94 -11.61
N GLN A 261 -10.28 10.35 -10.72
CA GLN A 261 -9.94 11.29 -9.65
C GLN A 261 -8.83 10.73 -8.75
N ALA A 262 -8.90 9.45 -8.35
CA ALA A 262 -7.84 8.81 -7.58
C ALA A 262 -6.49 8.77 -8.32
N LEU A 263 -6.51 8.50 -9.63
CA LEU A 263 -5.31 8.55 -10.49
C LEU A 263 -4.75 9.98 -10.57
N GLN A 264 -5.60 11.02 -10.65
CA GLN A 264 -5.17 12.41 -10.61
C GLN A 264 -4.58 12.80 -9.25
N THR A 265 -5.16 12.31 -8.15
CA THR A 265 -4.64 12.55 -6.79
C THR A 265 -3.22 11.98 -6.61
N LEU A 266 -2.90 10.86 -7.26
CA LEU A 266 -1.53 10.32 -7.28
C LEU A 266 -0.56 11.12 -8.16
N GLY A 267 -1.07 12.02 -9.00
CA GLY A 267 -0.29 12.98 -9.77
C GLY A 267 0.23 12.48 -11.11
N PHE A 268 0.88 13.40 -11.84
CA PHE A 268 1.47 13.16 -13.16
C PHE A 268 2.66 12.20 -13.10
N GLU A 269 3.46 12.32 -12.05
CA GLU A 269 4.60 11.47 -11.71
C GLU A 269 4.33 10.82 -10.35
N PRO A 270 3.70 9.63 -10.33
CA PRO A 270 3.44 8.92 -9.08
C PRO A 270 4.73 8.61 -8.34
N HIS A 271 4.74 8.84 -7.02
CA HIS A 271 5.86 8.51 -6.15
C HIS A 271 6.20 7.01 -6.22
N ALA A 272 7.47 6.65 -5.99
CA ALA A 272 7.91 5.24 -6.03
C ALA A 272 7.07 4.33 -5.12
N ASP A 273 6.73 4.83 -3.92
CA ASP A 273 5.90 4.11 -2.94
C ASP A 273 4.45 3.90 -3.39
N SER A 274 3.93 4.75 -4.29
CA SER A 274 2.57 4.64 -4.82
C SER A 274 2.49 3.95 -6.19
N ALA A 275 3.63 3.55 -6.78
CA ALA A 275 3.68 2.95 -8.11
C ALA A 275 2.78 1.71 -8.25
N SER A 276 2.83 0.78 -7.29
CA SER A 276 2.00 -0.43 -7.30
C SER A 276 0.50 -0.12 -7.21
N LEU A 277 0.15 0.90 -6.41
CA LEU A 277 -1.22 1.37 -6.26
C LEU A 277 -1.72 2.04 -7.54
N HIS A 278 -0.89 2.90 -8.14
CA HIS A 278 -1.18 3.53 -9.42
C HIS A 278 -1.40 2.48 -10.53
N THR A 279 -0.56 1.44 -10.60
CA THR A 279 -0.74 0.31 -11.53
C THR A 279 -2.06 -0.44 -11.28
N LEU A 280 -2.44 -0.66 -10.03
CA LEU A 280 -3.73 -1.31 -9.70
C LEU A 280 -4.93 -0.49 -10.20
N LEU A 281 -4.94 0.82 -9.93
CA LEU A 281 -6.00 1.73 -10.37
C LEU A 281 -6.12 1.77 -11.91
N ARG A 282 -4.98 1.80 -12.61
CA ARG A 282 -4.94 1.71 -14.08
C ARG A 282 -5.59 0.43 -14.60
N LYS A 283 -5.28 -0.72 -13.99
CA LYS A 283 -5.91 -2.00 -14.34
C LYS A 283 -7.43 -1.96 -14.14
N HIS A 284 -7.90 -1.38 -13.02
CA HIS A 284 -9.33 -1.22 -12.78
C HIS A 284 -10.02 -0.34 -13.83
N LEU A 285 -9.36 0.75 -14.26
CA LEU A 285 -9.88 1.59 -15.35
C LEU A 285 -9.99 0.82 -16.67
N ILE A 286 -9.01 0.00 -17.01
CA ILE A 286 -9.05 -0.85 -18.20
C ILE A 286 -10.14 -1.92 -18.10
N CYS A 287 -10.40 -2.49 -16.91
CA CYS A 287 -11.56 -3.37 -16.71
C CYS A 287 -12.89 -2.65 -16.99
N MET A 288 -13.03 -1.38 -16.57
CA MET A 288 -14.21 -0.57 -16.88
C MET A 288 -14.36 -0.31 -18.38
N LEU A 289 -13.26 -0.09 -19.08
CA LEU A 289 -13.24 0.11 -20.53
C LEU A 289 -13.60 -1.17 -21.30
N ASP A 290 -13.11 -2.32 -20.85
CA ASP A 290 -13.34 -3.63 -21.48
C ASP A 290 -14.79 -4.12 -21.34
N HIS A 291 -15.40 -3.87 -20.18
CA HIS A 291 -16.74 -4.36 -19.90
C HIS A 291 -17.80 -3.71 -20.79
N GLN A 292 -18.41 -4.53 -21.66
CA GLN A 292 -19.45 -4.11 -22.60
C GLN A 292 -19.00 -2.97 -23.54
N PHE A 293 -17.72 -2.96 -23.93
CA PHE A 293 -17.21 -2.03 -24.93
C PHE A 293 -18.10 -2.02 -26.19
N PRO A 294 -18.47 -0.85 -26.76
CA PRO A 294 -17.97 0.51 -26.48
C PRO A 294 -18.81 1.37 -25.50
N GLU A 295 -19.68 0.79 -24.68
CA GLU A 295 -20.72 1.52 -23.93
C GLU A 295 -20.22 2.73 -23.12
N HIS A 296 -19.09 2.61 -22.40
CA HIS A 296 -18.49 3.71 -21.62
C HIS A 296 -17.24 4.33 -22.27
N PHE A 297 -16.90 3.93 -23.49
CA PHE A 297 -15.67 4.40 -24.16
C PHE A 297 -15.63 5.93 -24.28
N GLY A 298 -16.70 6.54 -24.79
CA GLY A 298 -16.79 8.00 -24.95
C GLY A 298 -16.74 8.75 -23.61
N GLU A 299 -17.35 8.20 -22.57
CA GLU A 299 -17.31 8.77 -21.22
C GLU A 299 -15.90 8.73 -20.64
N ILE A 300 -15.24 7.56 -20.68
CA ILE A 300 -13.86 7.41 -20.19
C ILE A 300 -12.93 8.37 -20.94
N LEU A 301 -13.06 8.47 -22.27
CA LEU A 301 -12.29 9.42 -23.07
C LEU A 301 -12.50 10.87 -22.59
N MET A 302 -13.75 11.29 -22.40
CA MET A 302 -14.05 12.65 -21.92
C MET A 302 -13.49 12.92 -20.52
N VAL A 303 -13.58 11.96 -19.61
CA VAL A 303 -13.05 12.10 -18.25
C VAL A 303 -11.52 12.18 -18.28
N LEU A 304 -10.84 11.38 -19.10
CA LEU A 304 -9.38 11.46 -19.28
C LEU A 304 -8.94 12.79 -19.90
N LEU A 305 -9.65 13.29 -20.92
CA LEU A 305 -9.36 14.58 -21.54
C LEU A 305 -9.50 15.74 -20.54
N LYS A 306 -10.54 15.71 -19.69
CA LYS A 306 -10.73 16.67 -18.60
C LYS A 306 -9.63 16.55 -17.54
N ALA A 307 -9.25 15.33 -17.17
CA ALA A 307 -8.20 15.07 -16.20
C ALA A 307 -6.81 15.54 -16.67
N SER A 308 -6.53 15.46 -17.98
CA SER A 308 -5.31 16.01 -18.58
C SER A 308 -5.26 17.53 -18.60
N ASN A 309 -6.42 18.19 -18.61
CA ASN A 309 -6.55 19.65 -18.68
C ASN A 309 -6.91 20.30 -17.33
N CYS A 310 -6.97 19.51 -16.25
CA CYS A 310 -7.23 20.00 -14.92
C CYS A 310 -6.11 20.95 -14.47
N GLY A 311 -6.47 22.11 -13.92
CA GLY A 311 -5.50 23.06 -13.37
C GLY A 311 -4.71 22.47 -12.20
N MET A 312 -3.75 23.24 -11.67
CA MET A 312 -2.89 22.80 -10.55
C MET A 312 -3.68 22.31 -9.32
N ASP A 313 -4.91 22.77 -9.13
CA ASP A 313 -5.74 22.48 -7.96
C ASP A 313 -6.29 21.04 -7.90
N CYS A 314 -6.40 20.34 -9.04
CA CYS A 314 -7.02 19.01 -9.12
C CYS A 314 -6.03 17.88 -9.44
N GLY A 315 -4.78 18.21 -9.74
CA GLY A 315 -3.77 17.26 -10.18
C GLY A 315 -3.91 16.82 -11.65
N TYR A 316 -2.76 16.52 -12.26
CA TYR A 316 -2.66 15.99 -13.62
C TYR A 316 -2.59 14.46 -13.58
N ILE A 317 -3.14 13.79 -14.60
CA ILE A 317 -3.08 12.34 -14.72
C ILE A 317 -1.75 11.89 -15.35
N ALA A 318 -1.17 10.79 -14.88
CA ALA A 318 0.07 10.28 -15.49
C ALA A 318 -0.12 9.88 -16.97
N VAL A 319 0.90 10.14 -17.81
CA VAL A 319 0.93 9.74 -19.23
C VAL A 319 0.67 8.24 -19.40
N SER A 320 1.15 7.43 -18.46
CA SER A 320 0.99 5.97 -18.51
C SER A 320 -0.48 5.50 -18.44
N VAL A 321 -1.40 6.30 -17.90
CA VAL A 321 -2.84 5.99 -17.95
C VAL A 321 -3.36 6.08 -19.40
N TRP A 322 -2.93 7.11 -20.12
CA TRP A 322 -3.26 7.24 -21.53
C TRP A 322 -2.61 6.14 -22.38
N LEU A 323 -1.38 5.75 -22.08
CA LEU A 323 -0.72 4.65 -22.81
C LEU A 323 -1.51 3.35 -22.69
N ASP A 324 -2.03 3.02 -21.50
CA ASP A 324 -2.90 1.85 -21.34
C ASP A 324 -4.20 1.97 -22.13
N PHE A 325 -4.81 3.15 -22.13
CA PHE A 325 -6.01 3.42 -22.92
C PHE A 325 -5.75 3.24 -24.41
N LEU A 326 -4.67 3.81 -24.94
CA LEU A 326 -4.28 3.66 -26.35
C LEU A 326 -3.92 2.22 -26.70
N ASN A 327 -3.16 1.53 -25.83
CA ASN A 327 -2.79 0.13 -26.02
C ASN A 327 -4.00 -0.81 -25.98
N TYR A 328 -5.02 -0.48 -25.19
CA TYR A 328 -6.28 -1.23 -25.21
C TYR A 328 -6.98 -1.06 -26.57
N LEU A 329 -7.04 0.16 -27.10
CA LEU A 329 -7.67 0.43 -28.39
C LEU A 329 -6.87 -0.12 -29.57
N SER A 330 -5.53 -0.12 -29.47
CA SER A 330 -4.65 -0.49 -30.57
C SER A 330 -4.59 -1.99 -30.88
N LYS A 331 -5.24 -2.83 -30.06
CA LYS A 331 -5.29 -4.28 -30.23
C LYS A 331 -5.69 -4.65 -31.68
N PRO A 332 -4.95 -5.58 -32.34
CA PRO A 332 -3.96 -6.51 -31.78
C PRO A 332 -2.51 -5.98 -31.74
N ILE A 333 -2.27 -4.69 -31.97
CA ILE A 333 -0.93 -4.10 -31.98
C ILE A 333 -0.68 -3.42 -30.63
N GLU A 334 0.55 -3.50 -30.15
CA GLU A 334 1.02 -2.74 -29.00
C GLU A 334 1.77 -1.51 -29.49
N LEU A 335 1.38 -0.33 -29.01
CA LEU A 335 2.01 0.93 -29.40
C LEU A 335 3.25 1.17 -28.54
N ASN A 336 4.37 1.41 -29.21
CA ASN A 336 5.59 1.85 -28.58
C ASN A 336 5.89 3.30 -28.98
N MET A 337 5.73 4.21 -28.01
CA MET A 337 5.96 5.65 -28.19
C MET A 337 7.44 5.99 -28.42
N SER A 338 8.37 5.09 -28.10
CA SER A 338 9.81 5.27 -28.38
C SER A 338 10.19 4.96 -29.82
N LEU A 339 9.29 4.31 -30.59
CA LEU A 339 9.48 3.99 -32.00
C LEU A 339 8.65 4.94 -32.88
N PRO A 340 9.01 5.09 -34.18
CA PRO A 340 8.21 5.88 -35.11
C PRO A 340 6.75 5.42 -35.13
N LEU A 341 5.82 6.33 -34.80
CA LEU A 341 4.40 6.01 -34.67
C LEU A 341 3.69 5.80 -36.02
N ARG A 342 4.20 6.40 -37.11
CA ARG A 342 3.54 6.39 -38.42
C ARG A 342 3.22 4.98 -38.91
N ASP A 343 4.20 4.09 -38.89
CA ASP A 343 4.03 2.72 -39.40
C ASP A 343 3.17 1.88 -38.46
N GLN A 344 3.28 2.10 -37.15
CA GLN A 344 2.44 1.45 -36.14
C GLN A 344 0.96 1.85 -36.31
N ILE A 345 0.68 3.15 -36.52
CA ILE A 345 -0.67 3.68 -36.73
C ILE A 345 -1.27 3.17 -38.04
N ARG A 346 -0.48 3.09 -39.12
CA ARG A 346 -0.92 2.49 -40.39
C ARG A 346 -1.30 1.02 -40.23
N LEU A 347 -0.46 0.26 -39.52
CA LEU A 347 -0.72 -1.15 -39.23
C LEU A 347 -1.99 -1.29 -38.37
N TYR A 348 -2.18 -0.40 -37.40
CA TYR A 348 -3.40 -0.32 -36.59
C TYR A 348 -4.64 -0.07 -37.43
N ALA A 349 -4.64 0.96 -38.26
CA ALA A 349 -5.78 1.31 -39.10
C ALA A 349 -6.25 0.16 -39.99
N GLN A 350 -5.33 -0.69 -40.44
CA GLN A 350 -5.63 -1.88 -41.26
C GLN A 350 -6.13 -3.08 -40.46
N LYS A 351 -5.66 -3.26 -39.21
CA LYS A 351 -5.90 -4.49 -38.42
C LYS A 351 -6.93 -4.33 -37.31
N GLN A 352 -7.20 -3.12 -36.85
CA GLN A 352 -8.11 -2.88 -35.73
C GLN A 352 -9.53 -3.32 -36.09
N ARG A 353 -10.23 -3.89 -35.11
CA ARG A 353 -11.64 -4.32 -35.27
C ARG A 353 -12.52 -3.87 -34.10
N LEU A 354 -11.97 -3.05 -33.22
CA LEU A 354 -12.60 -2.69 -31.96
C LEU A 354 -13.59 -1.54 -32.17
N LEU A 355 -13.17 -0.49 -32.88
CA LEU A 355 -14.02 0.66 -33.22
C LEU A 355 -14.61 0.46 -34.61
N ARG A 356 -15.94 0.49 -34.74
CA ARG A 356 -16.60 0.47 -36.05
C ARG A 356 -16.64 1.89 -36.62
N HIS A 357 -17.16 2.01 -37.83
CA HIS A 357 -17.18 3.27 -38.58
C HIS A 357 -17.87 4.40 -37.81
N ASN A 358 -19.02 4.14 -37.20
CA ASN A 358 -19.77 5.15 -36.45
C ASN A 358 -19.02 5.60 -35.19
N GLU A 359 -18.43 4.68 -34.43
CA GLU A 359 -17.65 5.03 -33.24
C GLU A 359 -16.42 5.88 -33.62
N LEU A 360 -15.78 5.62 -34.78
CA LEU A 360 -14.68 6.45 -35.29
C LEU A 360 -15.14 7.87 -35.63
N LEU A 361 -16.29 8.02 -36.30
CA LEU A 361 -16.87 9.34 -36.62
C LEU A 361 -17.25 10.12 -35.35
N GLU A 362 -17.90 9.47 -34.39
CA GLU A 362 -18.28 10.06 -33.11
C GLU A 362 -17.04 10.49 -32.31
N THR A 363 -15.99 9.65 -32.31
CA THR A 363 -14.71 9.98 -31.65
C THR A 363 -14.05 11.19 -32.30
N ALA A 364 -13.97 11.24 -33.63
CA ALA A 364 -13.40 12.37 -34.36
C ALA A 364 -14.17 13.67 -34.06
N SER A 365 -15.51 13.61 -34.04
CA SER A 365 -16.36 14.75 -33.68
C SER A 365 -16.15 15.19 -32.22
N LEU A 366 -16.04 14.25 -31.29
CA LEU A 366 -15.80 14.51 -29.88
C LEU A 366 -14.45 15.19 -29.66
N LEU A 367 -13.38 14.67 -30.27
CA LEU A 367 -12.04 15.26 -30.18
C LEU A 367 -12.01 16.67 -30.76
N SER A 368 -12.60 16.87 -31.94
CA SER A 368 -12.70 18.19 -32.56
C SER A 368 -13.42 19.19 -31.65
N LYS A 369 -14.60 18.83 -31.13
CA LYS A 369 -15.37 19.68 -30.21
C LYS A 369 -14.58 20.02 -28.95
N HIS A 370 -13.97 19.02 -28.31
CA HIS A 370 -13.20 19.22 -27.07
C HIS A 370 -12.03 20.18 -27.29
N PHE A 371 -11.17 19.90 -28.27
CA PHE A 371 -9.99 20.73 -28.51
C PHE A 371 -10.33 22.12 -29.07
N MET A 372 -11.41 22.26 -29.85
CA MET A 372 -11.90 23.60 -30.24
C MET A 372 -12.38 24.40 -29.02
N GLN A 373 -13.15 23.78 -28.12
CA GLN A 373 -13.61 24.44 -26.89
C GLN A 373 -12.44 24.87 -26.00
N GLU A 374 -11.47 23.99 -25.79
CA GLU A 374 -10.25 24.31 -25.02
C GLU A 374 -9.45 25.45 -25.67
N ARG A 375 -9.35 25.48 -27.01
CA ARG A 375 -8.70 26.58 -27.73
C ARG A 375 -9.42 27.90 -27.49
N PHE A 376 -10.75 27.94 -27.61
CA PHE A 376 -11.53 29.16 -27.40
C PHE A 376 -11.43 29.69 -25.97
N GLN A 377 -11.36 28.81 -24.97
CA GLN A 377 -11.21 29.23 -23.57
C GLN A 377 -9.88 29.97 -23.30
N TYR A 378 -8.82 29.73 -24.08
CA TYR A 378 -7.47 30.26 -23.82
C TYR A 378 -6.99 31.28 -24.87
N GLY A 379 -7.82 31.57 -25.88
CA GLY A 379 -7.59 32.66 -26.84
C GLY A 379 -6.24 32.57 -27.55
N LEU A 380 -5.45 33.66 -27.47
CA LEU A 380 -4.20 33.87 -28.21
C LEU A 380 -3.07 32.86 -27.89
N TYR A 381 -3.14 32.16 -26.76
CA TYR A 381 -2.11 31.20 -26.35
C TYR A 381 -2.31 29.79 -26.93
N GLY A 382 -3.45 29.55 -27.58
CA GLY A 382 -3.78 28.26 -28.19
C GLY A 382 -3.83 27.10 -27.18
N LEU A 383 -3.68 25.88 -27.69
CA LEU A 383 -3.80 24.63 -26.90
C LEU A 383 -2.52 24.23 -26.15
N TYR A 384 -1.36 24.66 -26.65
CA TYR A 384 -0.06 24.12 -26.23
C TYR A 384 0.23 24.23 -24.72
N PRO A 385 -0.03 25.36 -24.04
CA PRO A 385 0.28 25.48 -22.62
C PRO A 385 -0.38 24.41 -21.74
N LYS A 386 -1.59 23.96 -22.08
CA LYS A 386 -2.32 22.91 -21.36
C LYS A 386 -1.93 21.51 -21.81
N THR A 387 -1.73 21.31 -23.11
CA THR A 387 -1.53 19.97 -23.66
C THR A 387 -0.06 19.56 -23.76
N ARG A 388 0.91 20.43 -23.44
CA ARG A 388 2.36 20.20 -23.61
C ARG A 388 2.85 18.84 -23.07
N ASN A 389 2.30 18.39 -21.94
CA ASN A 389 2.71 17.15 -21.28
C ASN A 389 2.10 15.89 -21.93
N TYR A 390 1.08 16.05 -22.78
CA TYR A 390 0.31 14.96 -23.40
C TYR A 390 0.38 14.98 -24.93
N VAL A 391 1.18 15.89 -25.50
CA VAL A 391 1.29 16.09 -26.95
C VAL A 391 1.49 14.78 -27.70
N GLU A 392 2.46 13.97 -27.29
CA GLU A 392 2.81 12.74 -28.02
C GLU A 392 1.65 11.74 -28.01
N VAL A 393 0.97 11.59 -26.88
CA VAL A 393 -0.20 10.72 -26.73
C VAL A 393 -1.39 11.22 -27.54
N PHE A 394 -1.69 12.52 -27.48
CA PHE A 394 -2.79 13.09 -28.26
C PHE A 394 -2.53 13.00 -29.76
N MET A 395 -1.28 13.17 -30.19
CA MET A 395 -0.87 12.95 -31.58
C MET A 395 -1.04 11.50 -31.99
N ALA A 396 -0.61 10.55 -31.15
CA ALA A 396 -0.81 9.12 -31.39
C ALA A 396 -2.31 8.80 -31.53
N PHE A 397 -3.13 9.31 -30.60
CA PHE A 397 -4.57 9.03 -30.60
C PHE A 397 -5.29 9.63 -31.81
N ASN A 398 -5.06 10.91 -32.12
CA ASN A 398 -5.63 11.54 -33.31
C ASN A 398 -5.17 10.83 -34.59
N GLY A 399 -3.91 10.42 -34.67
CA GLY A 399 -3.40 9.62 -35.77
C GLY A 399 -4.11 8.26 -35.90
N MET A 400 -4.27 7.54 -34.79
CA MET A 400 -5.03 6.28 -34.76
C MET A 400 -6.45 6.47 -35.30
N ILE A 401 -7.20 7.44 -34.77
CA ILE A 401 -8.59 7.68 -35.18
C ILE A 401 -8.66 8.14 -36.63
N GLY A 402 -7.81 9.08 -37.05
CA GLY A 402 -7.79 9.59 -38.43
C GLY A 402 -7.48 8.51 -39.47
N HIS A 403 -6.40 7.73 -39.27
CA HIS A 403 -6.06 6.66 -40.20
C HIS A 403 -7.10 5.54 -40.21
N ALA A 404 -7.62 5.14 -39.04
CA ALA A 404 -8.68 4.14 -38.96
C ALA A 404 -9.97 4.62 -39.64
N LEU A 405 -10.31 5.91 -39.53
CA LEU A 405 -11.46 6.49 -40.20
C LEU A 405 -11.31 6.44 -41.73
N VAL A 406 -10.14 6.79 -42.26
CA VAL A 406 -9.85 6.70 -43.70
C VAL A 406 -10.05 5.26 -44.21
N ILE A 407 -9.40 4.29 -43.56
CA ILE A 407 -9.51 2.87 -43.96
C ILE A 407 -10.94 2.34 -43.81
N SER A 408 -11.63 2.69 -42.72
CA SER A 408 -13.01 2.30 -42.47
C SER A 408 -13.97 2.86 -43.53
N THR A 409 -13.79 4.13 -43.93
CA THR A 409 -14.61 4.76 -44.97
C THR A 409 -14.38 4.14 -46.34
N LEU A 410 -13.12 3.83 -46.69
CA LEU A 410 -12.77 3.11 -47.92
C LEU A 410 -13.46 1.74 -47.99
N ASN A 411 -13.55 1.03 -46.86
CA ASN A 411 -14.21 -0.28 -46.79
C ASN A 411 -15.74 -0.18 -46.82
N MET A 412 -16.34 0.90 -46.31
CA MET A 412 -17.80 1.12 -46.31
C MET A 412 -18.34 1.51 -47.68
N HIS A 413 -17.51 2.11 -48.53
CA HIS A 413 -17.91 2.65 -49.83
C HIS A 413 -17.08 2.06 -50.98
N PRO A 414 -17.15 0.73 -51.21
CA PRO A 414 -16.40 0.10 -52.29
C PRO A 414 -16.86 0.64 -53.66
N GLY A 415 -15.91 1.07 -54.48
CA GLY A 415 -16.16 1.53 -55.85
C GLY A 415 -16.61 2.99 -55.99
N VAL A 416 -16.65 3.77 -54.90
CA VAL A 416 -16.85 5.22 -54.97
C VAL A 416 -15.57 5.91 -55.46
N LEU A 417 -15.72 6.93 -56.32
CA LEU A 417 -14.59 7.72 -56.82
C LEU A 417 -13.85 8.42 -55.67
N GLY A 418 -12.53 8.54 -55.81
CA GLY A 418 -11.67 9.14 -54.78
C GLY A 418 -12.12 10.54 -54.35
N ASP A 419 -12.59 11.36 -55.29
CA ASP A 419 -13.06 12.73 -55.00
C ASP A 419 -14.29 12.74 -54.09
N SER A 420 -15.27 11.87 -54.34
CA SER A 420 -16.46 11.75 -53.50
C SER A 420 -16.15 11.16 -52.12
N LEU A 421 -15.17 10.25 -52.03
CA LEU A 421 -14.68 9.76 -50.73
C LEU A 421 -13.98 10.86 -49.94
N CYS A 422 -13.19 11.70 -50.62
CA CYS A 422 -12.56 12.87 -50.01
C CYS A 422 -13.62 13.83 -49.46
N GLU A 423 -14.71 14.11 -50.17
CA GLU A 423 -15.81 14.95 -49.67
C GLU A 423 -16.45 14.41 -48.39
N ILE A 424 -16.51 13.08 -48.24
CA ILE A 424 -17.05 12.42 -47.04
C ILE A 424 -16.07 12.49 -45.86
N ILE A 425 -14.79 12.18 -46.09
CA ILE A 425 -13.78 12.02 -45.01
C ILE A 425 -13.17 13.36 -44.59
N TRP A 426 -12.94 14.26 -45.55
CA TRP A 426 -12.20 15.49 -45.35
C TRP A 426 -12.75 16.38 -44.24
N PRO A 427 -14.07 16.59 -44.09
CA PRO A 427 -14.60 17.41 -43.00
C PRO A 427 -14.17 16.89 -41.63
N TYR A 428 -14.25 15.59 -41.39
CA TYR A 428 -13.89 14.98 -40.10
C TYR A 428 -12.39 15.05 -39.82
N VAL A 429 -11.56 14.75 -40.83
CA VAL A 429 -10.09 14.79 -40.66
C VAL A 429 -9.63 16.24 -40.47
N ARG A 430 -10.12 17.17 -41.30
CA ARG A 430 -9.83 18.60 -41.17
C ARG A 430 -10.22 19.10 -39.79
N ASP A 431 -11.45 18.86 -39.36
CA ASP A 431 -11.98 19.42 -38.11
C ASP A 431 -11.30 18.81 -36.87
N MET A 432 -10.84 17.56 -36.93
CA MET A 432 -10.10 16.92 -35.84
C MET A 432 -8.71 17.54 -35.65
N PHE A 433 -8.01 17.89 -36.74
CA PHE A 433 -6.67 18.47 -36.65
C PHE A 433 -6.63 20.00 -36.72
N SER A 434 -7.72 20.66 -37.13
CA SER A 434 -7.85 22.14 -37.17
C SER A 434 -7.40 22.83 -35.89
N PRO A 435 -7.76 22.35 -34.68
CA PRO A 435 -7.32 22.97 -33.43
C PRO A 435 -5.79 23.05 -33.28
N CYS A 436 -5.06 22.10 -33.90
CA CYS A 436 -3.60 21.99 -33.84
C CYS A 436 -2.87 22.84 -34.90
N PHE A 437 -3.50 23.14 -36.04
CA PHE A 437 -2.84 23.79 -37.18
C PHE A 437 -2.88 25.33 -37.18
N GLU A 438 -3.87 25.95 -36.54
CA GLU A 438 -4.09 27.41 -36.61
C GLU A 438 -3.17 28.27 -35.71
N HIS A 439 -2.15 27.69 -35.08
CA HIS A 439 -1.01 28.42 -34.52
C HIS A 439 0.27 27.67 -34.90
N ALA A 440 0.84 28.02 -36.05
CA ALA A 440 2.12 27.53 -36.52
C ALA A 440 3.28 27.99 -35.60
N SER A 441 3.43 27.31 -34.47
CA SER A 441 4.69 27.13 -33.75
C SER A 441 4.87 25.67 -33.31
N TRP A 442 4.11 24.76 -33.91
CA TRP A 442 4.43 23.34 -33.93
C TRP A 442 5.51 23.12 -34.97
N SER A 443 6.73 22.83 -34.51
CA SER A 443 7.85 22.41 -35.33
C SER A 443 7.42 21.28 -36.26
N PHE A 444 7.28 21.61 -37.54
CA PHE A 444 6.76 20.80 -38.64
C PHE A 444 7.55 19.50 -38.96
N GLY A 445 8.38 19.00 -38.03
CA GLY A 445 9.15 17.76 -38.19
C GLY A 445 8.48 16.50 -37.66
N ARG A 446 7.30 16.59 -37.01
CA ARG A 446 6.64 15.44 -36.32
C ARG A 446 5.18 15.19 -36.69
N PHE A 447 4.64 15.81 -37.75
CA PHE A 447 3.32 15.46 -38.27
C PHE A 447 3.46 14.36 -39.34
N PRO A 448 3.02 13.12 -39.08
CA PRO A 448 2.82 12.15 -40.15
C PRO A 448 1.42 12.35 -40.71
N LEU A 449 1.31 13.11 -41.80
CA LEU A 449 0.22 12.90 -42.75
C LEU A 449 0.56 11.68 -43.65
#